data_AF-A0A497NSH3-F1
#
_entry.id   AF-A0A497NSH3-F1
#
_cell.length_a   1.000
_cell.length_b   1.000
_cell.length_c   1.000
_cell.angle_alpha   90.00
_cell.angle_beta   90.00
_cell.angle_gamma   90.00
#
_symmetry.space_group_name_H-M   'P 1'
#
loop_
_entity.id
_entity.type
_entity.pdbx_description
1 polymer ?
#
loop_
_entity_poly.entity_id
_entity_poly.type
_entity_poly.pdbx_seq_one_letter_code
_entity_poly.pdbx_strand_id
1 'polypeptide(L)'
;MEKRRYMPTKEEIREKAIEIYYREHPKARELGITPEEYELRPPEGRYYLKAQQELMAGIRSELERTLNEYKREIEDIVEVLKEMKAKPPEWALPKEELEAKITRLQNKIVRLEAAKEKAEKEKEKISKVLTETRKILSEKEAELARKREMEKRYIYKMATIKTTQYIPAFTGVDGKVYGSFYPNQIATIPEADADKLIRQGKAQPWAISKAKPTPPKKEELRKQAEAAFAELATAVEHDLYYETDEALEKLREIGVKAHSV
;
A
#
# COMPACT_ATOMS: atom_id res chain seq x y z
N MET A 1 -21.71 27.63 20.38
CA MET A 1 -20.94 26.92 19.34
C MET A 1 -19.93 26.03 20.05
N GLU A 2 -20.14 24.70 20.04
CA GLU A 2 -19.15 23.76 20.55
C GLU A 2 -17.89 23.85 19.69
N LYS A 3 -16.77 24.33 20.26
CA LYS A 3 -15.46 24.19 19.62
C LYS A 3 -15.15 22.69 19.60
N ARG A 4 -15.46 22.05 18.47
CA ARG A 4 -15.06 20.67 18.17
C ARG A 4 -13.57 20.57 18.47
N ARG A 5 -13.17 19.52 19.21
CA ARG A 5 -11.78 19.19 19.49
C ARG A 5 -11.00 19.30 18.18
N TYR A 6 -10.16 20.32 18.07
CA TYR A 6 -9.42 20.60 16.85
C TYR A 6 -8.38 19.51 16.69
N MET A 7 -8.69 18.51 15.86
CA MET A 7 -7.68 17.60 15.37
C MET A 7 -6.99 18.30 14.21
N PRO A 8 -5.65 18.33 14.20
CA PRO A 8 -4.92 18.87 13.08
C PRO A 8 -5.32 18.15 11.78
N THR A 9 -5.58 18.91 10.73
CA THR A 9 -5.88 18.37 9.40
C THR A 9 -4.62 17.72 8.81
N LYS A 10 -4.81 16.88 7.79
CA LYS A 10 -3.69 16.24 7.07
C LYS A 10 -2.74 17.28 6.47
N GLU A 11 -3.28 18.42 6.03
CA GLU A 11 -2.51 19.54 5.47
C GLU A 11 -1.68 20.24 6.54
N GLU A 12 -2.27 20.55 7.69
CA GLU A 12 -1.57 21.15 8.83
C GLU A 12 -0.42 20.26 9.34
N ILE A 13 -0.64 18.94 9.41
CA ILE A 13 0.42 17.99 9.77
C ILE A 13 1.52 17.98 8.71
N ARG A 14 1.17 18.04 7.43
CA ARG A 14 2.14 18.04 6.33
C ARG A 14 2.98 19.31 6.30
N GLU A 15 2.36 20.47 6.46
CA GLU A 15 3.05 21.77 6.56
C GLU A 15 4.01 21.78 7.75
N LYS A 16 3.53 21.34 8.92
CA LYS A 16 4.38 21.24 10.10
C LYS A 16 5.51 20.22 9.92
N ALA A 17 5.29 19.12 9.22
CA ALA A 17 6.34 18.14 8.93
C ALA A 17 7.45 18.74 8.06
N ILE A 18 7.08 19.56 7.06
CA ILE A 18 8.04 20.29 6.23
C ILE A 18 8.82 21.32 7.06
N GLU A 19 8.15 22.06 7.95
CA GLU A 19 8.79 22.99 8.89
C GLU A 19 9.83 22.27 9.77
N ILE A 20 9.45 21.14 10.37
CA ILE A 20 10.35 20.32 11.21
C ILE A 20 11.54 19.83 10.40
N TYR A 21 11.31 19.35 9.17
CA TYR A 21 12.38 18.91 8.28
C TYR A 21 13.40 20.02 8.04
N TYR A 22 12.96 21.21 7.65
CA TYR A 22 13.86 22.35 7.39
C TYR A 22 14.56 22.84 8.65
N ARG A 23 13.93 22.72 9.82
CA ARG A 23 14.57 23.03 11.10
C ARG A 23 15.71 22.06 11.43
N GLU A 24 15.57 20.78 11.08
CA GLU A 24 16.62 19.76 11.26
C GLU A 24 17.65 19.77 10.11
N HIS A 25 17.28 20.28 8.93
CA HIS A 25 18.10 20.31 7.71
C HIS A 25 18.15 21.73 7.12
N PRO A 26 18.85 22.68 7.76
CA PRO A 26 18.84 24.09 7.33
C PRO A 26 19.37 24.28 5.91
N LYS A 27 20.38 23.50 5.49
CA LYS A 27 20.93 23.53 4.13
C LYS A 27 19.92 23.06 3.07
N ALA A 28 18.99 22.17 3.43
CA ALA A 28 17.94 21.72 2.51
C ALA A 28 16.99 22.87 2.15
N ARG A 29 16.73 23.79 3.10
CA ARG A 29 15.93 25.00 2.87
C ARG A 29 16.60 25.96 1.89
N GLU A 30 17.91 26.15 2.01
CA GLU A 30 18.70 26.99 1.10
C GLU A 30 18.75 26.41 -0.32
N LEU A 31 18.76 25.08 -0.43
CA LEU A 31 18.84 24.35 -1.70
C LEU A 31 17.45 24.03 -2.31
N GLY A 32 16.36 24.41 -1.64
CA GLY A 32 14.99 24.08 -2.08
C GLY A 32 14.68 22.57 -2.09
N ILE A 33 15.41 21.78 -1.31
CA ILE A 33 15.24 20.32 -1.22
C ILE A 33 14.11 20.02 -0.25
N THR A 34 13.01 19.46 -0.75
CA THR A 34 11.90 19.01 0.10
C THR A 34 12.13 17.59 0.62
N PRO A 35 11.61 17.24 1.81
CA PRO A 35 11.65 15.86 2.31
C PRO A 35 11.00 14.89 1.34
N GLU A 36 11.48 13.65 1.35
CA GLU A 36 10.95 12.62 0.46
C GLU A 36 9.49 12.30 0.80
N GLU A 37 8.69 11.95 -0.21
CA GLU A 37 7.25 11.87 -0.04
C GLU A 37 6.83 10.79 0.99
N TYR A 38 7.61 9.73 1.14
CA TYR A 38 7.36 8.70 2.17
C TYR A 38 7.63 9.20 3.59
N GLU A 39 8.50 10.19 3.79
CA GLU A 39 8.76 10.78 5.12
C GLU A 39 7.62 11.70 5.58
N LEU A 40 6.78 12.14 4.63
CA LEU A 40 5.62 13.00 4.82
C LEU A 40 4.28 12.24 4.79
N ARG A 41 4.27 10.94 4.51
CA ARG A 41 3.04 10.14 4.41
C ARG A 41 2.73 9.41 5.73
N PRO A 42 1.47 9.37 6.19
CA PRO A 42 1.06 8.49 7.26
C PRO A 42 1.10 7.01 6.82
N PRO A 43 1.28 6.06 7.75
CA PRO A 43 1.50 6.22 9.19
C PRO A 43 2.99 6.24 9.59
N GLU A 44 3.90 6.01 8.64
CA GLU A 44 5.30 5.67 8.90
C GLU A 44 6.29 6.83 8.68
N GLY A 45 5.84 7.92 8.05
CA GLY A 45 6.67 9.09 7.79
C GLY A 45 7.21 9.71 9.08
N ARG A 46 8.53 9.75 9.21
CA ARG A 46 9.22 10.24 10.41
C ARG A 46 8.83 11.68 10.77
N TYR A 47 8.79 12.58 9.79
CA TYR A 47 8.42 13.98 10.02
C TYR A 47 6.91 14.15 10.20
N TYR A 48 6.10 13.33 9.52
CA TYR A 48 4.65 13.31 9.72
C TYR A 48 4.28 12.98 11.18
N LEU A 49 4.91 11.96 11.77
CA LEU A 49 4.67 11.57 13.16
C LEU A 49 5.15 12.65 14.15
N LYS A 50 6.33 13.24 13.94
CA LYS A 50 6.82 14.36 14.77
C LYS A 50 5.89 15.57 14.70
N ALA A 51 5.44 15.93 13.50
CA ALA A 51 4.51 17.04 13.29
C ALA A 51 3.18 16.84 13.98
N GLN A 52 2.61 15.64 13.87
CA GLN A 52 1.39 15.28 14.57
C GLN A 52 1.58 15.37 16.10
N GLN A 53 2.72 14.92 16.62
CA GLN A 53 3.03 15.03 18.05
C GLN A 53 3.20 16.48 18.51
N GLU A 54 3.93 17.32 17.77
CA GLU A 54 4.12 18.74 18.12
C GLU A 54 2.81 19.53 18.08
N LEU A 55 1.97 19.32 17.06
CA LEU A 55 0.66 19.99 16.96
C LEU A 55 -0.27 19.55 18.11
N MET A 56 -0.29 18.26 18.42
CA MET A 56 -1.07 17.74 19.55
C MET A 56 -0.51 18.16 20.92
N ALA A 57 0.80 18.32 21.04
CA ALA A 57 1.46 18.85 22.24
C ALA A 57 1.19 20.35 22.41
N GLY A 58 1.14 21.12 21.32
CA GLY A 58 0.73 22.51 21.31
C GLY A 58 -0.68 22.70 21.87
N ILE A 59 -1.63 21.88 21.43
CA ILE A 59 -3.02 21.91 21.95
C ILE A 59 -3.08 21.60 23.45
N ARG A 60 -2.30 20.61 23.93
CA ARG A 60 -2.19 20.32 25.37
C ARG A 60 -1.56 21.48 26.14
N SER A 61 -0.52 22.09 25.59
CA SER A 61 0.15 23.26 26.16
C SER A 61 -0.77 24.47 26.21
N GLU A 62 -1.61 24.69 25.19
CA GLU A 62 -2.60 25.77 25.17
C GLU A 62 -3.69 25.57 26.22
N LEU A 63 -4.21 24.35 26.38
CA LEU A 63 -5.18 23.98 27.42
C LEU A 63 -4.59 24.17 28.83
N GLU A 64 -3.35 23.73 29.05
CA GLU A 64 -2.65 23.92 30.32
C GLU A 64 -2.34 25.39 30.59
N ARG A 65 -1.97 26.14 29.54
CA ARG A 65 -1.74 27.58 29.63
C ARG A 65 -3.02 28.32 30.00
N THR A 66 -4.15 28.05 29.31
CA THR A 66 -5.44 28.69 29.65
C THR A 66 -5.91 28.31 31.06
N LEU A 67 -5.69 27.05 31.48
CA LEU A 67 -5.97 26.62 32.85
C LEU A 67 -5.16 27.46 33.86
N ASN A 68 -3.86 27.64 33.61
CA ASN A 68 -2.98 28.41 34.49
C ASN A 68 -3.31 29.90 34.48
N GLU A 69 -3.68 30.47 33.33
CA GLU A 69 -4.14 31.86 33.21
C GLU A 69 -5.40 32.09 34.05
N TYR A 70 -6.40 31.20 33.98
CA TYR A 70 -7.60 31.32 34.84
C TYR A 70 -7.30 31.11 36.33
N LYS A 71 -6.34 30.25 36.69
CA LYS A 71 -5.91 30.08 38.09
C LYS A 71 -5.29 31.37 38.64
N ARG A 72 -4.39 32.00 37.87
CA ARG A 72 -3.79 33.29 38.23
C ARG A 72 -4.84 34.40 38.33
N GLU A 73 -5.77 34.47 37.39
CA GLU A 73 -6.85 35.47 37.44
C GLU A 73 -7.72 35.32 38.70
N ILE A 74 -7.97 34.09 39.15
CA ILE A 74 -8.67 33.85 40.44
C ILE A 74 -7.80 34.31 41.62
N GLU A 75 -6.51 33.99 41.62
CA GLU A 75 -5.58 34.41 42.68
C GLU A 75 -5.54 35.94 42.81
N ASP A 76 -5.41 36.66 41.70
CA ASP A 76 -5.41 38.12 41.65
C ASP A 76 -6.74 38.70 42.20
N ILE A 77 -7.89 38.15 41.80
CA ILE A 77 -9.19 38.62 42.30
C ILE A 77 -9.35 38.35 43.81
N VAL A 78 -8.88 37.19 44.29
CA VAL A 78 -8.93 36.83 45.71
C VAL A 78 -8.04 37.77 46.53
N GLU A 79 -6.90 38.20 46.00
CA GLU A 79 -6.02 39.19 46.62
C GLU A 79 -6.71 40.56 46.72
N VAL A 80 -7.31 41.05 45.64
CA VAL A 80 -8.12 42.29 45.65
C VAL A 80 -9.25 42.21 46.68
N LEU A 81 -9.95 41.08 46.79
CA LEU A 81 -11.00 40.89 47.79
C LEU A 81 -10.47 40.89 49.24
N LYS A 82 -9.24 40.42 49.48
CA LYS A 82 -8.58 40.53 50.79
C LYS A 82 -8.25 41.98 51.12
N GLU A 83 -7.75 42.75 50.14
CA GLU A 83 -7.45 44.18 50.30
C GLU A 83 -8.71 45.03 50.51
N MET A 84 -9.81 44.73 49.80
CA MET A 84 -11.11 45.40 49.97
C MET A 84 -11.70 45.23 51.37
N LYS A 85 -11.39 44.13 52.07
CA LYS A 85 -11.76 43.97 53.50
C LYS A 85 -10.99 44.94 54.41
N ALA A 86 -9.82 45.43 53.98
CA ALA A 86 -8.99 46.37 54.75
C ALA A 86 -9.31 47.83 54.40
N LYS A 87 -9.48 48.18 53.11
CA LYS A 87 -9.94 49.50 52.64
C LYS A 87 -10.30 49.43 51.14
N PRO A 88 -11.56 49.66 50.71
CA PRO A 88 -11.94 49.52 49.30
C PRO A 88 -11.32 50.62 48.43
N PRO A 89 -10.61 50.29 47.33
CA PRO A 89 -10.20 51.27 46.32
C PRO A 89 -11.42 51.80 45.55
N GLU A 90 -11.43 53.09 45.17
CA GLU A 90 -12.55 53.73 44.43
C GLU A 90 -12.81 53.15 43.02
N TRP A 91 -11.84 52.43 42.45
CA TRP A 91 -11.93 51.82 41.12
C TRP A 91 -12.25 50.32 41.15
N ALA A 92 -12.45 49.74 42.34
CA ALA A 92 -12.71 48.32 42.48
C ALA A 92 -14.17 47.97 42.13
N LEU A 93 -14.37 46.87 41.40
CA LEU A 93 -15.69 46.32 41.13
C LEU A 93 -16.40 45.97 42.45
N PRO A 94 -17.75 46.05 42.50
CA PRO A 94 -18.51 45.60 43.65
C PRO A 94 -18.13 44.17 44.05
N LYS A 95 -18.06 43.93 45.35
CA LYS A 95 -17.64 42.64 45.92
C LYS A 95 -18.46 41.47 45.34
N GLU A 96 -19.76 41.66 45.19
CA GLU A 96 -20.68 40.68 44.63
C GLU A 96 -20.35 40.31 43.17
N GLU A 97 -19.89 41.28 42.37
CA GLU A 97 -19.47 41.04 40.99
C GLU A 97 -18.16 40.25 40.91
N LEU A 98 -17.20 40.53 41.81
CA LEU A 98 -15.96 39.78 41.92
C LEU A 98 -16.21 38.34 42.39
N GLU A 99 -17.10 38.12 43.36
CA GLU A 99 -17.51 36.78 43.81
C GLU A 99 -18.24 35.99 42.70
N ALA A 100 -19.10 36.66 41.93
CA ALA A 100 -19.73 36.07 40.76
C ALA A 100 -18.70 35.70 39.67
N LYS A 101 -17.67 36.54 39.46
CA LYS A 101 -16.58 36.28 38.52
C LYS A 101 -15.73 35.08 38.96
N ILE A 102 -15.37 34.97 40.24
CA ILE A 102 -14.68 33.80 40.80
C ILE A 102 -15.50 32.53 40.54
N THR A 103 -16.79 32.55 40.86
CA THR A 103 -17.67 31.38 40.68
C THR A 103 -17.74 30.95 39.21
N ARG A 104 -17.80 31.91 38.28
CA ARG A 104 -17.76 31.63 36.83
C ARG A 104 -16.42 31.01 36.39
N LEU A 105 -15.29 31.53 36.89
CA LEU A 105 -13.96 31.00 36.57
C LEU A 105 -13.74 29.61 37.18
N GLN A 106 -14.16 29.38 38.42
CA GLN A 106 -14.11 28.06 39.07
C GLN A 106 -14.91 27.01 38.27
N ASN A 107 -16.12 27.36 37.84
CA ASN A 107 -16.92 26.48 36.98
C ASN A 107 -16.23 26.18 35.63
N LYS A 108 -15.52 27.14 35.04
CA LYS A 108 -14.72 26.91 33.83
C LYS A 108 -13.54 25.96 34.10
N ILE A 109 -12.83 26.13 35.22
CA ILE A 109 -11.72 25.25 35.61
C ILE A 109 -12.20 23.81 35.76
N VAL A 110 -13.29 23.57 36.49
CA VAL A 110 -13.86 22.22 36.67
C VAL A 110 -14.19 21.56 35.33
N ARG A 111 -14.77 22.32 34.39
CA ARG A 111 -15.07 21.82 33.03
C ARG A 111 -13.80 21.48 32.25
N LEU A 112 -12.76 22.31 32.35
CA LEU A 112 -11.49 22.09 31.67
C LEU A 112 -10.73 20.88 32.26
N GLU A 113 -10.74 20.71 33.57
CA GLU A 113 -10.13 19.57 34.25
C GLU A 113 -10.82 18.26 33.86
N ALA A 114 -12.16 18.25 33.83
CA ALA A 114 -12.93 17.10 33.33
C ALA A 114 -12.64 16.78 31.85
N ALA A 115 -12.49 17.82 31.01
CA ALA A 115 -12.12 17.65 29.60
C ALA A 115 -10.70 17.09 29.43
N LYS A 116 -9.74 17.55 30.26
CA LYS A 116 -8.37 17.03 30.30
C LYS A 116 -8.35 15.56 30.70
N GLU A 117 -9.05 15.20 31.76
CA GLU A 117 -9.15 13.81 32.22
C GLU A 117 -9.75 12.88 31.14
N LYS A 118 -10.83 13.33 30.48
CA LYS A 118 -11.43 12.58 29.37
C LYS A 118 -10.45 12.39 28.21
N ALA A 119 -9.67 13.42 27.87
CA ALA A 119 -8.67 13.34 26.80
C ALA A 119 -7.52 12.38 27.16
N GLU A 120 -7.07 12.33 28.41
CA GLU A 120 -6.05 11.36 28.85
C GLU A 120 -6.59 9.92 28.82
N LYS A 121 -7.83 9.68 29.26
CA LYS A 121 -8.46 8.35 29.16
C LYS A 121 -8.58 7.88 27.71
N GLU A 122 -8.93 8.77 26.78
CA GLU A 122 -8.96 8.45 25.35
C GLU A 122 -7.56 8.16 24.79
N LYS A 123 -6.54 8.94 25.19
CA LYS A 123 -5.14 8.69 24.82
C LYS A 123 -4.67 7.32 25.27
N GLU A 124 -5.01 6.92 26.51
CA GLU A 124 -4.65 5.61 27.05
C GLU A 124 -5.30 4.47 26.25
N LYS A 125 -6.59 4.61 25.90
CA LYS A 125 -7.29 3.64 25.03
C LYS A 125 -6.62 3.51 23.67
N ILE A 126 -6.30 4.64 23.02
CA ILE A 126 -5.61 4.64 21.72
C ILE A 126 -4.23 3.98 21.84
N SER A 127 -3.49 4.25 22.92
CA SER A 127 -2.20 3.63 23.17
C SER A 127 -2.28 2.10 23.26
N LYS A 128 -3.30 1.56 23.97
CA LYS A 128 -3.51 0.11 24.07
C LYS A 128 -3.79 -0.51 22.69
N VAL A 129 -4.69 0.09 21.92
CA VAL A 129 -5.02 -0.37 20.56
C VAL A 129 -3.78 -0.34 19.65
N LEU A 130 -2.95 0.71 19.73
CA LEU A 130 -1.71 0.79 18.95
C LEU A 130 -0.71 -0.31 19.32
N THR A 131 -0.57 -0.64 20.61
CA THR A 131 0.32 -1.72 21.04
C THR A 131 -0.15 -3.09 20.56
N GLU A 132 -1.45 -3.36 20.61
CA GLU A 132 -2.03 -4.60 20.08
C GLU A 132 -1.87 -4.70 18.56
N THR A 133 -2.14 -3.60 17.84
CA THR A 133 -2.01 -3.54 16.38
C THR A 133 -0.57 -3.80 15.94
N ARG A 134 0.42 -3.22 16.64
CA ARG A 134 1.85 -3.46 16.35
C ARG A 134 2.23 -4.93 16.58
N LYS A 135 1.72 -5.55 17.64
CA LYS A 135 1.95 -6.98 17.90
C LYS A 135 1.41 -7.84 16.76
N ILE A 136 0.16 -7.63 16.36
CA ILE A 136 -0.48 -8.34 15.25
C ILE A 136 0.33 -8.17 13.95
N LEU A 137 0.77 -6.95 13.66
CA LEU A 137 1.55 -6.65 12.47
C LEU A 137 2.88 -7.42 12.48
N SER A 138 3.60 -7.43 13.60
CA SER A 138 4.86 -8.17 13.73
C SER A 138 4.68 -9.68 13.57
N GLU A 139 3.58 -10.24 14.08
CA GLU A 139 3.26 -11.67 13.91
C GLU A 139 2.96 -11.99 12.44
N LYS A 140 2.25 -11.10 11.74
CA LYS A 140 1.93 -11.25 10.31
C LYS A 140 3.17 -11.13 9.42
N GLU A 141 4.08 -10.21 9.74
CA GLU A 141 5.36 -10.10 9.06
C GLU A 141 6.21 -11.35 9.24
N ALA A 142 6.26 -11.92 10.45
CA ALA A 142 6.95 -13.18 10.72
C ALA A 142 6.31 -14.35 9.96
N GLU A 143 4.97 -14.41 9.89
CA GLU A 143 4.24 -15.41 9.10
C GLU A 143 4.59 -15.32 7.61
N LEU A 144 4.59 -14.10 7.04
CA LEU A 144 4.96 -13.86 5.66
C LEU A 144 6.42 -14.20 5.37
N ALA A 145 7.33 -13.87 6.29
CA ALA A 145 8.74 -14.24 6.18
C ALA A 145 8.91 -15.76 6.13
N ARG A 146 8.21 -16.51 6.99
CA ARG A 146 8.20 -17.98 6.98
C ARG A 146 7.63 -18.54 5.68
N LYS A 147 6.51 -17.98 5.17
CA LYS A 147 5.95 -18.40 3.87
C LYS A 147 6.93 -18.17 2.73
N ARG A 148 7.59 -17.01 2.69
CA ARG A 148 8.64 -16.71 1.69
C ARG A 148 9.84 -17.64 1.82
N GLU A 149 10.26 -17.98 3.03
CA GLU A 149 11.36 -18.93 3.24
C GLU A 149 10.99 -20.34 2.79
N MET A 150 9.76 -20.77 3.07
CA MET A 150 9.22 -22.00 2.51
C MET A 150 9.20 -21.90 0.97
N GLU A 151 8.56 -20.91 0.37
CA GLU A 151 8.54 -20.72 -1.09
C GLU A 151 9.94 -20.78 -1.72
N LYS A 152 10.95 -20.15 -1.10
CA LYS A 152 12.36 -20.23 -1.55
C LYS A 152 12.92 -21.65 -1.50
N ARG A 153 12.61 -22.44 -0.47
CA ARG A 153 12.99 -23.87 -0.39
C ARG A 153 12.28 -24.71 -1.45
N TYR A 154 11.11 -24.27 -1.94
CA TYR A 154 10.27 -24.96 -2.91
C TYR A 154 10.39 -24.39 -4.35
N ILE A 155 11.41 -23.58 -4.68
CA ILE A 155 11.69 -23.22 -6.08
C ILE A 155 12.32 -24.42 -6.78
N TYR A 156 11.48 -25.36 -7.20
CA TYR A 156 11.88 -26.41 -8.10
C TYR A 156 12.05 -25.82 -9.49
N LYS A 157 13.22 -26.02 -10.09
CA LYS A 157 13.39 -25.78 -11.51
C LYS A 157 12.48 -26.75 -12.25
N MET A 158 11.79 -26.24 -13.27
CA MET A 158 10.96 -27.07 -14.14
C MET A 158 11.79 -27.48 -15.36
N ALA A 159 11.71 -28.75 -15.73
CA ALA A 159 12.36 -29.29 -16.91
C ALA A 159 11.32 -29.86 -17.87
N THR A 160 11.52 -29.63 -19.17
CA THR A 160 10.69 -30.22 -20.21
C THR A 160 11.32 -31.52 -20.68
N ILE A 161 10.53 -32.58 -20.71
CA ILE A 161 10.96 -33.92 -21.13
C ILE A 161 10.06 -34.42 -22.26
N LYS A 162 10.60 -35.32 -23.08
CA LYS A 162 9.85 -36.14 -24.03
C LYS A 162 9.85 -37.58 -23.55
N THR A 163 8.68 -38.17 -23.34
CA THR A 163 8.55 -39.55 -22.86
C THR A 163 8.92 -40.54 -23.95
N THR A 164 9.63 -41.62 -23.61
CA THR A 164 9.99 -42.71 -24.53
C THR A 164 9.05 -43.89 -24.40
N GLN A 165 8.41 -44.04 -23.24
CA GLN A 165 7.48 -45.12 -22.92
C GLN A 165 6.30 -44.60 -22.09
N TYR A 166 5.32 -45.47 -21.82
CA TYR A 166 4.21 -45.13 -20.93
C TYR A 166 4.69 -44.90 -19.50
N ILE A 167 4.20 -43.83 -18.87
CA ILE A 167 4.49 -43.47 -17.48
C ILE A 167 3.14 -43.28 -16.77
N PRO A 168 2.84 -44.07 -15.72
CA PRO A 168 1.60 -43.88 -14.95
C PRO A 168 1.63 -42.54 -14.20
N ALA A 169 0.46 -42.05 -13.81
CA ALA A 169 0.37 -40.85 -13.00
C ALA A 169 1.16 -40.99 -11.68
N PHE A 170 1.89 -39.95 -11.29
CA PHE A 170 2.69 -39.93 -10.06
C PHE A 170 2.65 -38.55 -9.39
N THR A 171 2.90 -38.49 -8.08
CA THR A 171 3.01 -37.24 -7.34
C THR A 171 4.45 -36.74 -7.40
N GLY A 172 4.65 -35.54 -7.93
CA GLY A 172 5.96 -34.87 -8.04
C GLY A 172 6.46 -34.34 -6.70
N VAL A 173 7.72 -33.91 -6.67
CA VAL A 173 8.35 -33.31 -5.46
C VAL A 173 7.66 -32.04 -4.97
N ASP A 174 6.90 -31.37 -5.85
CA ASP A 174 6.10 -30.19 -5.55
C ASP A 174 4.69 -30.53 -5.01
N GLY A 175 4.38 -31.82 -4.83
CA GLY A 175 3.10 -32.32 -4.35
C GLY A 175 1.99 -32.35 -5.41
N LYS A 176 2.27 -31.96 -6.67
CA LYS A 176 1.29 -32.04 -7.76
C LYS A 176 1.32 -33.41 -8.42
N VAL A 177 0.19 -33.83 -8.97
CA VAL A 177 0.09 -35.09 -9.72
C VAL A 177 0.39 -34.82 -11.19
N TYR A 178 1.29 -35.61 -11.77
CA TYR A 178 1.71 -35.54 -13.17
C TYR A 178 1.41 -36.85 -13.90
N GLY A 179 0.98 -36.76 -15.16
CA GLY A 179 0.65 -37.90 -16.02
C GLY A 179 -0.82 -38.32 -15.92
N SER A 180 -1.21 -39.47 -16.47
CA SER A 180 -0.40 -40.46 -17.21
C SER A 180 0.21 -39.90 -18.50
N PHE A 181 1.42 -40.35 -18.86
CA PHE A 181 2.08 -39.95 -20.10
C PHE A 181 2.24 -41.14 -21.04
N TYR A 182 1.91 -40.94 -22.31
CA TYR A 182 2.12 -41.90 -23.40
C TYR A 182 3.46 -41.67 -24.10
N PRO A 183 4.01 -42.65 -24.83
CA PRO A 183 5.25 -42.46 -25.59
C PRO A 183 5.18 -41.24 -26.53
N ASN A 184 6.30 -40.53 -26.67
CA ASN A 184 6.49 -39.31 -27.46
C ASN A 184 5.74 -38.05 -26.98
N GLN A 185 5.09 -38.07 -25.82
CA GLN A 185 4.48 -36.87 -25.25
C GLN A 185 5.54 -35.95 -24.64
N ILE A 186 5.29 -34.64 -24.75
CA ILE A 186 6.14 -33.61 -24.16
C ILE A 186 5.44 -33.09 -22.91
N ALA A 187 6.14 -33.10 -21.78
CA ALA A 187 5.62 -32.65 -20.49
C ALA A 187 6.64 -31.78 -19.76
N THR A 188 6.17 -30.81 -18.99
CA THR A 188 7.01 -29.97 -18.12
C THR A 188 6.75 -30.34 -16.67
N ILE A 189 7.77 -30.89 -16.01
CA ILE A 189 7.70 -31.44 -14.66
C ILE A 189 8.88 -30.94 -13.82
N PRO A 190 8.90 -31.12 -12.49
CA PRO A 190 10.04 -30.73 -11.67
C PRO A 190 11.34 -31.43 -12.12
N GLU A 191 12.44 -30.69 -12.15
CA GLU A 191 13.76 -31.15 -12.63
C GLU A 191 14.22 -32.43 -11.89
N ALA A 192 13.98 -32.50 -10.57
CA ALA A 192 14.33 -33.67 -9.77
C ALA A 192 13.59 -34.95 -10.20
N ASP A 193 12.36 -34.83 -10.72
CA ASP A 193 11.58 -35.97 -11.22
C ASP A 193 11.88 -36.25 -12.69
N ALA A 194 12.13 -35.21 -13.49
CA ALA A 194 12.66 -35.34 -14.85
C ALA A 194 13.97 -36.14 -14.87
N ASP A 195 14.93 -35.81 -14.00
CA ASP A 195 16.20 -36.52 -13.89
C ASP A 195 16.03 -38.00 -13.56
N LYS A 196 15.08 -38.34 -12.67
CA LYS A 196 14.77 -39.75 -12.35
C LYS A 196 14.23 -40.48 -13.57
N LEU A 197 13.29 -39.88 -14.30
CA LEU A 197 12.69 -40.48 -15.49
C LEU A 197 13.70 -40.64 -16.63
N ILE A 198 14.61 -39.66 -16.80
CA ILE A 198 15.70 -39.72 -17.78
C ILE A 198 16.70 -40.82 -17.41
N ARG A 199 17.15 -40.91 -16.15
CA ARG A 199 18.06 -41.97 -15.69
C ARG A 199 17.46 -43.37 -15.82
N GLN A 200 16.15 -43.51 -15.66
CA GLN A 200 15.42 -44.75 -15.88
C GLN A 200 15.17 -45.07 -17.36
N GLY A 201 15.60 -44.20 -18.29
CA GLY A 201 15.37 -44.36 -19.73
C GLY A 201 13.90 -44.21 -20.14
N LYS A 202 13.02 -43.69 -19.26
CA LYS A 202 11.59 -43.50 -19.55
C LYS A 202 11.27 -42.18 -20.27
N ALA A 203 12.24 -41.27 -20.28
CA ALA A 203 12.13 -39.99 -20.94
C ALA A 203 13.51 -39.51 -21.42
N GLN A 204 13.50 -38.49 -22.27
CA GLN A 204 14.69 -37.79 -22.73
C GLN A 204 14.53 -36.28 -22.47
N PRO A 205 15.63 -35.56 -22.19
CA PRO A 205 15.58 -34.11 -22.06
C PRO A 205 15.11 -33.49 -23.37
N TRP A 206 14.07 -32.65 -23.30
CA TRP A 206 13.53 -31.97 -24.46
C TRP A 206 13.83 -30.48 -24.34
N ALA A 207 14.87 -30.04 -25.03
CA ALA A 207 15.11 -28.62 -25.18
C ALA A 207 14.03 -28.06 -26.11
N ILE A 208 13.13 -27.22 -25.57
CA ILE A 208 12.36 -26.31 -26.41
C ILE A 208 13.42 -25.48 -27.12
N SER A 209 13.54 -25.68 -28.44
CA SER A 209 14.33 -24.79 -29.28
C SER A 209 13.95 -23.36 -28.90
N LYS A 210 14.89 -22.60 -28.32
CA LYS A 210 14.69 -21.19 -27.99
C LYS A 210 14.61 -20.32 -29.24
N ALA A 211 14.55 -20.91 -30.44
CA ALA A 211 14.13 -20.20 -31.62
C ALA A 211 12.68 -19.78 -31.41
N LYS A 212 12.47 -18.51 -31.02
CA LYS A 212 11.20 -17.84 -31.29
C LYS A 212 10.85 -18.19 -32.74
N PRO A 213 9.64 -18.69 -33.06
CA PRO A 213 9.23 -18.78 -34.46
C PRO A 213 9.43 -17.38 -35.02
N THR A 214 10.37 -17.23 -35.95
CA THR A 214 10.61 -15.94 -36.58
C THR A 214 9.28 -15.58 -37.23
N PRO A 215 8.62 -14.48 -36.83
CA PRO A 215 7.38 -14.09 -37.47
C PRO A 215 7.66 -14.03 -38.99
N PRO A 216 6.77 -14.60 -39.82
CA PRO A 216 6.97 -14.58 -41.26
C PRO A 216 7.21 -13.13 -41.69
N LYS A 217 8.24 -12.90 -42.52
CA LYS A 217 8.60 -11.54 -42.92
C LYS A 217 7.37 -10.91 -43.59
N LYS A 218 7.12 -9.63 -43.31
CA LYS A 218 5.97 -8.88 -43.88
C LYS A 218 5.82 -9.06 -45.40
N GLU A 219 6.94 -9.20 -46.10
CA GLU A 219 7.01 -9.41 -47.55
C GLU A 219 6.55 -10.81 -47.98
N GLU A 220 6.75 -11.82 -47.15
CA GLU A 220 6.31 -13.20 -47.36
C GLU A 220 4.80 -13.34 -47.10
N LEU A 221 4.29 -12.69 -46.04
CA LEU A 221 2.85 -12.58 -45.79
C LEU A 221 2.13 -11.85 -46.93
N ARG A 222 2.76 -10.81 -47.50
CA ARG A 222 2.21 -10.10 -48.65
C ARG A 222 2.11 -10.99 -49.88
N LYS A 223 3.15 -11.76 -50.20
CA LYS A 223 3.12 -12.72 -51.33
C LYS A 223 2.07 -13.81 -51.13
N GLN A 224 1.91 -14.31 -49.91
CA GLN A 224 0.86 -15.29 -49.59
C GLN A 224 -0.54 -14.70 -49.73
N ALA A 225 -0.76 -13.45 -49.30
CA ALA A 225 -2.03 -12.77 -49.48
C ALA A 225 -2.33 -12.53 -50.96
N GLU A 226 -1.36 -12.05 -51.75
CA GLU A 226 -1.51 -11.83 -53.20
C GLU A 226 -1.86 -13.14 -53.93
N ALA A 227 -1.23 -14.27 -53.57
CA ALA A 227 -1.57 -15.58 -54.12
C ALA A 227 -2.98 -16.04 -53.73
N ALA A 228 -3.37 -15.92 -52.47
CA ALA A 228 -4.70 -16.31 -52.00
C ALA A 228 -5.82 -15.43 -52.61
N PHE A 229 -5.56 -14.14 -52.86
CA PHE A 229 -6.48 -13.28 -53.59
C PHE A 229 -6.62 -13.68 -55.07
N ALA A 230 -5.53 -14.13 -55.70
CA ALA A 230 -5.60 -14.65 -57.08
C ALA A 230 -6.39 -15.96 -57.15
N GLU A 231 -6.20 -16.87 -56.18
CA GLU A 231 -7.02 -18.09 -56.03
C GLU A 231 -8.50 -17.74 -55.85
N LEU A 232 -8.81 -16.79 -54.96
CA LEU A 232 -10.19 -16.34 -54.73
C LEU A 232 -10.82 -15.74 -56.00
N ALA A 233 -10.10 -14.86 -56.71
CA ALA A 233 -10.58 -14.25 -57.95
C ALA A 233 -10.89 -15.31 -59.02
N THR A 234 -10.00 -16.30 -59.16
CA THR A 234 -10.19 -17.42 -60.10
C THR A 234 -11.41 -18.26 -59.71
N ALA A 235 -11.56 -18.60 -58.43
CA ALA A 235 -12.68 -19.39 -57.93
C ALA A 235 -14.03 -18.68 -58.12
N VAL A 236 -14.08 -17.36 -57.91
CA VAL A 236 -15.27 -16.53 -58.15
C VAL A 236 -15.62 -16.47 -59.64
N GLU A 237 -14.63 -16.28 -60.53
CA GLU A 237 -14.87 -16.26 -61.98
C GLU A 237 -15.42 -17.59 -62.51
N HIS A 238 -15.07 -18.71 -61.87
CA HIS A 238 -15.48 -20.06 -62.28
C HIS A 238 -16.68 -20.59 -61.47
N ASP A 239 -17.28 -19.78 -60.60
CA ASP A 239 -18.45 -20.12 -59.75
C ASP A 239 -18.18 -21.35 -58.83
N LEU A 240 -16.94 -21.51 -58.37
CA LEU A 240 -16.47 -22.62 -57.55
C LEU A 240 -16.60 -22.32 -56.06
N TYR A 241 -17.82 -22.43 -55.54
CA TYR A 241 -18.18 -22.08 -54.14
C TYR A 241 -17.29 -22.72 -53.05
N TYR A 242 -16.85 -23.97 -53.23
CA TYR A 242 -15.99 -24.63 -52.23
C TYR A 242 -14.56 -24.07 -52.22
N GLU A 243 -14.05 -23.67 -53.38
CA GLU A 243 -12.70 -23.11 -53.49
C GLU A 243 -12.67 -21.65 -53.00
N THR A 244 -13.81 -20.94 -53.10
CA THR A 244 -13.95 -19.60 -52.52
C THR A 244 -13.87 -19.61 -50.99
N ASP A 245 -14.46 -20.60 -50.33
CA ASP A 245 -14.42 -20.70 -48.86
C ASP A 245 -13.01 -21.02 -48.37
N GLU A 246 -12.29 -21.93 -49.06
CA GLU A 246 -10.90 -22.28 -48.73
C GLU A 246 -9.95 -21.08 -48.91
N ALA A 247 -10.10 -20.32 -49.99
CA ALA A 247 -9.30 -19.12 -50.24
C ALA A 247 -9.58 -18.00 -49.21
N LEU A 248 -10.84 -17.84 -48.79
CA LEU A 248 -11.20 -16.89 -47.72
C LEU A 248 -10.64 -17.29 -46.35
N GLU A 249 -10.60 -18.60 -46.04
CA GLU A 249 -10.01 -19.10 -44.80
C GLU A 249 -8.49 -18.87 -44.78
N LYS A 250 -7.80 -19.14 -45.90
CA LYS A 250 -6.37 -18.81 -46.08
C LYS A 250 -6.10 -17.31 -45.85
N LEU A 251 -6.93 -16.43 -46.42
CA LEU A 251 -6.79 -14.97 -46.23
C LEU A 251 -7.02 -14.55 -44.76
N ARG A 252 -7.97 -15.17 -44.06
CA ARG A 252 -8.20 -14.92 -42.62
C ARG A 252 -7.00 -15.33 -41.78
N GLU A 253 -6.43 -16.51 -42.02
CA GLU A 253 -5.23 -16.97 -41.31
C GLU A 253 -4.03 -16.05 -41.54
N ILE A 254 -3.83 -15.58 -42.77
CA ILE A 254 -2.78 -14.62 -43.11
C ILE A 254 -3.01 -13.29 -42.38
N GLY A 255 -4.25 -12.81 -42.31
CA GLY A 255 -4.62 -11.61 -41.56
C GLY A 255 -4.33 -11.72 -40.06
N VAL A 256 -4.61 -12.87 -39.44
CA VAL A 256 -4.27 -13.15 -38.03
C VAL A 256 -2.76 -13.19 -37.82
N LYS A 257 -2.01 -13.83 -38.74
CA LYS A 257 -0.55 -13.88 -38.72
C LYS A 257 0.08 -12.48 -38.92
N ALA A 258 -0.54 -11.60 -39.69
CA ALA A 258 -0.07 -10.23 -39.92
C ALA A 258 -0.26 -9.29 -38.72
N HIS A 259 -1.27 -9.53 -37.87
CA HIS A 259 -1.50 -8.75 -36.64
C HIS A 259 -0.54 -9.11 -35.50
N SER A 260 0.15 -10.25 -35.60
CA SER A 260 1.12 -10.72 -34.60
C SER A 260 2.59 -10.42 -34.96
N VAL A 261 2.85 -9.79 -36.11
CA VAL A 261 4.16 -9.24 -36.54
C VAL A 261 4.25 -7.77 -36.16
#